data_AF-A0A1C1A7G2-F1
#
_entry.id   AF-A0A1C1A7G2-F1
#
_cell.length_a   1.000
_cell.length_b   1.000
_cell.length_c   1.000
_cell.angle_alpha   90.00
_cell.angle_beta   90.00
_cell.angle_gamma   90.00
#
_symmetry.space_group_name_H-M   'P 1'
#
loop_
_entity.id
_entity.type
_entity.pdbx_description
1 polymer ?
#
loop_
_entity_poly.entity_id
_entity_poly.type
_entity_poly.pdbx_seq_one_letter_code
_entity_poly.pdbx_strand_id
1 'polypeptide(L)'
;MNNWLVRRTTAFTILFFILLFVVILIEKFYPTENLASMYLIPLIVAGFAFWKHLPIQIIVAGVLTWICKHYAPYGNLLSIHVVIAQWLTYTLAILSVSTSIRFYIKEKENTLNLTFALAKSLDSRDTHTAFHSENVARYAFLIAKEMKLPNRVCDHIYLGGLLHDIGKIGVSETTLSKPTSLTEDEYNAIKQHVTIGYNMVKHIPSFEKNGILDMILYHHERYDGKGYPEGLAGESIPRLARILSVADCFDAMTSTRVYRNNMDLAFAIDQLRKNRGTQFDPEITDIFLRVLEKEGPDLIFQIEDIKKRPVLAL
;
A
#
# COMPACT_ATOMS: atom_id res chain seq x y z
N MET A 1 -12.30 2.07 -0.62
CA MET A 1 -12.15 1.37 -1.91
C MET A 1 -11.70 2.41 -2.90
N ASN A 2 -10.38 2.45 -3.11
CA ASN A 2 -9.59 3.57 -3.60
C ASN A 2 -10.19 4.24 -4.86
N ASN A 3 -10.53 5.53 -4.75
CA ASN A 3 -11.05 6.39 -5.83
C ASN A 3 -10.12 6.43 -7.05
N TRP A 4 -8.85 6.03 -6.87
CA TRP A 4 -7.84 5.96 -7.90
C TRP A 4 -8.07 4.86 -8.94
N LEU A 5 -8.45 3.65 -8.50
CA LEU A 5 -8.77 2.54 -9.40
C LEU A 5 -10.04 2.83 -10.20
N VAL A 6 -11.05 3.41 -9.54
CA VAL A 6 -12.32 3.81 -10.17
C VAL A 6 -12.10 4.92 -11.20
N ARG A 7 -11.36 5.98 -10.85
CA ARG A 7 -11.03 7.08 -11.80
C ARG A 7 -10.22 6.60 -13.00
N ARG A 8 -9.27 5.69 -12.81
CA ARG A 8 -8.54 5.09 -13.94
C ARG A 8 -9.44 4.24 -14.81
N THR A 9 -10.33 3.43 -14.25
CA THR A 9 -11.29 2.67 -15.05
C THR A 9 -12.17 3.59 -15.90
N THR A 10 -12.66 4.71 -15.37
CA THR A 10 -13.47 5.67 -16.15
C THR A 10 -12.70 6.31 -17.31
N ALA A 11 -11.44 6.67 -17.10
CA ALA A 11 -10.59 7.22 -18.17
C ALA A 11 -10.32 6.19 -19.28
N PHE A 12 -10.06 4.93 -18.92
CA PHE A 12 -9.96 3.84 -19.88
C PHE A 12 -11.28 3.59 -20.63
N THR A 13 -12.44 3.72 -19.96
CA THR A 13 -13.76 3.60 -20.58
C THR A 13 -14.01 4.69 -21.64
N ILE A 14 -13.68 5.94 -21.34
CA ILE A 14 -13.86 7.05 -22.30
C ILE A 14 -12.92 6.88 -23.51
N LEU A 15 -11.64 6.57 -23.26
CA LEU A 15 -10.65 6.33 -24.31
C LEU A 15 -11.05 5.17 -25.23
N PHE A 16 -11.67 4.11 -24.67
CA PHE A 16 -12.21 2.99 -25.44
C PHE A 16 -13.25 3.43 -26.48
N PHE A 17 -14.27 4.20 -26.06
CA PHE A 17 -15.34 4.62 -26.99
C PHE A 17 -14.82 5.57 -28.08
N ILE A 18 -13.83 6.42 -27.77
CA ILE A 18 -13.17 7.28 -28.76
C ILE A 18 -12.40 6.43 -29.78
N LEU A 19 -11.56 5.48 -29.33
CA LEU A 19 -10.80 4.59 -30.22
C LEU A 19 -11.72 3.70 -31.06
N LEU A 20 -12.79 3.16 -30.48
CA LEU A 20 -13.79 2.37 -31.20
C LEU A 20 -14.42 3.17 -32.36
N PHE A 21 -14.80 4.43 -32.09
CA PHE A 21 -15.36 5.32 -33.12
C PHE A 21 -14.34 5.63 -34.23
N VAL A 22 -13.08 5.89 -33.87
CA VAL A 22 -11.99 6.14 -34.85
C VAL A 22 -11.71 4.92 -35.71
N VAL A 23 -11.69 3.71 -35.14
CA VAL A 23 -11.50 2.45 -35.88
C VAL A 23 -12.63 2.22 -36.88
N ILE A 24 -13.89 2.43 -36.47
CA ILE A 24 -15.06 2.35 -37.36
C ILE A 24 -14.95 3.36 -38.51
N LEU A 25 -14.47 4.58 -38.24
CA LEU A 25 -14.23 5.57 -39.28
C LEU A 25 -13.14 5.14 -40.26
N ILE A 26 -11.99 4.66 -39.77
CA ILE A 26 -10.86 4.23 -40.62
C ILE A 26 -11.28 3.05 -41.53
N GLU A 27 -12.03 2.08 -40.99
CA GLU A 27 -12.51 0.92 -41.76
C GLU A 27 -13.41 1.32 -42.94
N LYS A 28 -14.24 2.35 -42.73
CA LYS A 28 -15.10 2.91 -43.79
C LYS A 28 -14.30 3.49 -44.96
N PHE A 29 -13.09 3.99 -44.72
CA PHE A 29 -12.25 4.64 -45.74
C PHE A 29 -11.23 3.70 -46.39
N TYR A 30 -10.85 2.57 -45.76
CA TYR A 30 -9.81 1.66 -46.25
C TYR A 30 -10.24 0.18 -46.16
N PRO A 31 -11.07 -0.30 -47.09
CA PRO A 31 -11.76 -1.60 -46.96
C PRO A 31 -10.92 -2.83 -47.39
N THR A 32 -9.79 -2.66 -48.07
CA THR A 32 -9.06 -3.78 -48.69
C THR A 32 -7.76 -4.14 -47.94
N GLU A 33 -7.77 -5.33 -47.30
CA GLU A 33 -6.66 -6.29 -47.13
C GLU A 33 -6.20 -6.73 -45.71
N ASN A 34 -6.67 -6.20 -44.58
CA ASN A 34 -6.18 -6.71 -43.26
C ASN A 34 -7.28 -6.88 -42.21
N LEU A 35 -8.20 -7.82 -42.49
CA LEU A 35 -9.28 -8.26 -41.59
C LEU A 35 -8.82 -8.91 -40.26
N ALA A 36 -7.53 -8.97 -39.93
CA ALA A 36 -7.02 -9.65 -38.73
C ALA A 36 -6.66 -8.69 -37.57
N SER A 37 -6.27 -7.45 -37.85
CA SER A 37 -5.78 -6.50 -36.83
C SER A 37 -6.88 -5.68 -36.15
N MET A 38 -8.04 -5.49 -36.81
CA MET A 38 -9.14 -4.63 -36.32
C MET A 38 -10.00 -5.29 -35.23
N TYR A 39 -9.92 -6.60 -35.12
CA TYR A 39 -10.67 -7.41 -34.17
C TYR A 39 -9.90 -7.71 -32.87
N LEU A 40 -8.57 -7.59 -32.90
CA LEU A 40 -7.71 -7.80 -31.74
C LEU A 40 -7.76 -6.63 -30.75
N ILE A 41 -7.96 -5.40 -31.24
CA ILE A 41 -7.86 -4.17 -30.46
C ILE A 41 -9.09 -3.93 -29.56
N PRO A 42 -10.35 -4.05 -30.05
CA PRO A 42 -11.53 -4.00 -29.19
C PRO A 42 -11.54 -5.10 -28.13
N LEU A 43 -10.96 -6.27 -28.44
CA LEU A 43 -10.83 -7.38 -27.51
C LEU A 43 -9.87 -7.08 -26.35
N ILE A 44 -8.68 -6.54 -26.67
CA ILE A 44 -7.69 -6.14 -25.67
C ILE A 44 -8.27 -5.05 -24.76
N VAL A 45 -9.06 -4.12 -25.29
CA VAL A 45 -9.59 -2.96 -24.53
C VAL A 45 -10.90 -3.27 -23.79
N ALA A 46 -11.77 -4.14 -24.31
CA ALA A 46 -12.99 -4.62 -23.60
C ALA A 46 -12.66 -5.41 -22.32
N GLY A 47 -11.50 -6.07 -22.28
CA GLY A 47 -10.99 -6.73 -21.07
C GLY A 47 -10.74 -5.77 -19.89
N PHE A 48 -10.46 -4.48 -20.15
CA PHE A 48 -10.14 -3.50 -19.12
C PHE A 48 -11.34 -2.66 -18.64
N ALA A 49 -12.39 -2.52 -19.45
CA ALA A 49 -13.47 -1.55 -19.19
C ALA A 49 -14.47 -1.96 -18.08
N PHE A 50 -14.64 -3.27 -17.80
CA PHE A 50 -15.68 -3.77 -16.88
C PHE A 50 -15.21 -4.88 -15.94
N TRP A 51 -13.96 -4.81 -15.48
CA TRP A 51 -13.24 -5.86 -14.73
C TRP A 51 -14.01 -6.50 -13.55
N LYS A 52 -15.00 -5.79 -12.97
CA LYS A 52 -15.79 -6.27 -11.82
C LYS A 52 -16.97 -7.20 -12.19
N HIS A 53 -17.49 -7.13 -13.42
CA HIS A 53 -18.74 -7.83 -13.79
C HIS A 53 -18.55 -8.68 -15.05
N LEU A 54 -18.06 -9.90 -14.85
CA LEU A 54 -17.81 -10.86 -15.92
C LEU A 54 -19.02 -11.10 -16.86
N PRO A 55 -20.28 -11.20 -16.38
CA PRO A 55 -21.43 -11.38 -17.27
C PRO A 55 -21.63 -10.19 -18.21
N ILE A 56 -21.40 -8.96 -17.73
CA ILE A 56 -21.54 -7.73 -18.53
C ILE A 56 -20.48 -7.72 -19.63
N GLN A 57 -19.25 -8.15 -19.34
CA GLN A 57 -18.19 -8.25 -20.35
C GLN A 57 -18.55 -9.21 -21.49
N ILE A 58 -19.11 -10.38 -21.16
CA ILE A 58 -19.51 -11.38 -22.17
C ILE A 58 -20.65 -10.86 -23.04
N ILE A 59 -21.64 -10.20 -22.44
CA ILE A 59 -22.78 -9.59 -23.16
C ILE A 59 -22.29 -8.48 -24.09
N VAL A 60 -21.46 -7.56 -23.59
CA VAL A 60 -20.91 -6.45 -24.38
C VAL A 60 -20.05 -6.96 -25.54
N ALA A 61 -19.21 -7.98 -25.31
CA ALA A 61 -18.42 -8.60 -26.36
C ALA A 61 -19.32 -9.24 -27.44
N GLY A 62 -20.41 -9.91 -27.04
CA GLY A 62 -21.40 -10.47 -27.96
C GLY A 62 -22.12 -9.40 -28.79
N VAL A 63 -22.60 -8.34 -28.14
CA VAL A 63 -23.29 -7.22 -28.81
C VAL A 63 -22.36 -6.49 -29.77
N LEU A 64 -21.12 -6.20 -29.38
CA LEU A 64 -20.13 -5.57 -30.26
C LEU A 64 -19.82 -6.45 -31.47
N THR A 65 -19.64 -7.76 -31.26
CA THR A 65 -19.40 -8.71 -32.37
C THR A 65 -20.59 -8.74 -33.34
N TRP A 66 -21.81 -8.68 -32.82
CA TRP A 66 -23.03 -8.62 -33.64
C TRP A 66 -23.18 -7.31 -34.42
N ILE A 67 -22.93 -6.16 -33.78
CA ILE A 67 -22.94 -4.84 -34.43
C ILE A 67 -21.89 -4.79 -35.54
N CYS A 68 -20.66 -5.24 -35.28
CA CYS A 68 -19.61 -5.30 -36.28
C CYS A 68 -20.01 -6.18 -37.47
N LYS A 69 -20.68 -7.32 -37.25
CA LYS A 69 -21.21 -8.15 -38.34
C LYS A 69 -22.21 -7.38 -39.21
N HIS A 70 -23.11 -6.59 -38.61
CA HIS A 70 -24.19 -5.95 -39.37
C HIS A 70 -23.75 -4.69 -40.12
N TYR A 71 -22.78 -3.96 -39.58
CA TYR A 71 -22.37 -2.64 -40.09
C TYR A 71 -20.99 -2.61 -40.74
N ALA A 72 -20.19 -3.69 -40.68
CA ALA A 72 -18.93 -3.76 -41.40
C ALA A 72 -19.16 -3.80 -42.93
N PRO A 73 -18.26 -3.20 -43.73
CA PRO A 73 -18.39 -3.15 -45.20
C PRO A 73 -18.55 -4.52 -45.86
N TYR A 74 -18.09 -5.58 -45.19
CA TYR A 74 -18.13 -6.99 -45.64
C TYR A 74 -19.01 -7.88 -44.73
N GLY A 75 -19.88 -7.29 -43.92
CA GLY A 75 -20.68 -7.97 -42.90
C GLY A 75 -21.53 -9.14 -43.39
N ASN A 76 -22.02 -9.06 -44.63
CA ASN A 76 -22.81 -10.12 -45.27
C ASN A 76 -21.97 -11.27 -45.86
N LEU A 77 -20.64 -11.15 -45.95
CA LEU A 77 -19.73 -12.21 -46.40
C LEU A 77 -19.22 -13.08 -45.24
N LEU A 78 -19.39 -12.63 -44.00
CA LEU A 78 -18.97 -13.37 -42.80
C LEU A 78 -19.98 -14.48 -42.47
N SER A 79 -19.56 -15.73 -42.66
CA SER A 79 -20.36 -16.89 -42.27
C SER A 79 -20.64 -16.88 -40.76
N ILE A 80 -21.78 -17.44 -40.35
CA ILE A 80 -22.17 -17.52 -38.93
C ILE A 80 -21.09 -18.22 -38.08
N HIS A 81 -20.35 -19.15 -38.67
CA HIS A 81 -19.26 -19.87 -38.01
C HIS A 81 -18.08 -18.97 -37.66
N VAL A 82 -17.73 -18.01 -38.52
CA VAL A 82 -16.65 -17.04 -38.23
C VAL A 82 -17.05 -16.13 -37.07
N VAL A 83 -18.32 -15.70 -37.04
CA VAL A 83 -18.86 -14.85 -35.95
C VAL A 83 -18.84 -15.61 -34.61
N ILE A 84 -19.23 -16.88 -34.60
CA ILE A 84 -19.20 -17.74 -33.40
C ILE A 84 -17.75 -17.98 -32.94
N ALA A 85 -16.83 -18.29 -33.87
CA ALA A 85 -15.41 -18.49 -33.55
C ALA A 85 -14.78 -17.21 -32.96
N GLN A 86 -15.13 -16.04 -33.51
CA GLN A 86 -14.66 -14.75 -33.01
C GLN A 86 -15.19 -14.46 -31.60
N TRP A 87 -16.49 -14.68 -31.36
CA TRP A 87 -17.07 -14.50 -30.03
C TRP A 87 -16.47 -15.46 -28.99
N LEU A 88 -16.18 -16.71 -29.38
CA LEU A 88 -15.55 -17.69 -28.50
C LEU A 88 -14.12 -17.29 -28.13
N THR A 89 -13.30 -16.90 -29.12
CA THR A 89 -11.92 -16.44 -28.87
C THR A 89 -11.89 -15.19 -27.99
N TYR A 90 -12.85 -14.29 -28.17
CA TYR A 90 -13.00 -13.11 -27.33
C TYR A 90 -13.35 -13.44 -25.89
N THR A 91 -14.30 -14.35 -25.71
CA THR A 91 -14.71 -14.82 -24.39
C THR A 91 -13.53 -15.46 -23.65
N LEU A 92 -12.73 -16.28 -24.34
CA LEU A 92 -11.53 -16.90 -23.77
C LEU A 92 -10.46 -15.88 -23.38
N ALA A 93 -10.19 -14.88 -24.22
CA ALA A 93 -9.21 -13.83 -23.91
C ALA A 93 -9.65 -12.95 -22.72
N ILE A 94 -10.93 -12.55 -22.66
CA ILE A 94 -11.48 -11.80 -21.52
C ILE A 94 -11.39 -12.61 -20.23
N LEU A 95 -11.72 -13.91 -20.29
CA LEU A 95 -11.60 -14.81 -19.15
C LEU A 95 -10.15 -14.88 -18.66
N SER A 96 -9.19 -15.08 -19.58
CA SER A 96 -7.76 -15.16 -19.27
C SER A 96 -7.22 -13.86 -18.64
N VAL A 97 -7.48 -12.70 -19.23
CA VAL A 97 -7.03 -11.41 -18.67
C VAL A 97 -7.69 -11.15 -17.32
N SER A 98 -8.99 -11.40 -17.20
CA SER A 98 -9.72 -11.17 -15.95
C SER A 98 -9.25 -12.09 -14.82
N THR A 99 -8.92 -13.36 -15.12
CA THR A 99 -8.33 -14.26 -14.12
C THR A 99 -6.91 -13.85 -13.75
N SER A 100 -6.08 -13.42 -14.71
CA SER A 100 -4.73 -12.90 -14.41
C SER A 100 -4.75 -11.65 -13.52
N ILE A 101 -5.64 -10.69 -13.79
CA ILE A 101 -5.76 -9.50 -12.93
C ILE A 101 -6.29 -9.91 -11.55
N ARG A 102 -7.25 -10.85 -11.47
CA ARG A 102 -7.79 -11.32 -10.17
C ARG A 102 -6.72 -12.03 -9.37
N PHE A 103 -5.92 -12.85 -10.03
CA PHE A 103 -4.77 -13.52 -9.44
C PHE A 103 -3.76 -12.51 -8.93
N TYR A 104 -3.40 -11.50 -9.74
CA TYR A 104 -2.48 -10.43 -9.36
C TYR A 104 -2.96 -9.64 -8.13
N ILE A 105 -4.24 -9.24 -8.09
CA ILE A 105 -4.79 -8.53 -6.93
C ILE A 105 -4.83 -9.44 -5.70
N LYS A 106 -5.24 -10.70 -5.87
CA LYS A 106 -5.27 -11.66 -4.77
C LYS A 106 -3.86 -11.94 -4.23
N GLU A 107 -2.86 -12.02 -5.09
CA GLU A 107 -1.46 -12.19 -4.70
C GLU A 107 -0.99 -10.98 -3.88
N LYS A 108 -1.30 -9.76 -4.34
CA LYS A 108 -1.01 -8.52 -3.58
C LYS A 108 -1.70 -8.49 -2.22
N GLU A 109 -2.97 -8.87 -2.17
CA GLU A 109 -3.75 -8.94 -0.94
C GLU A 109 -3.18 -10.00 0.02
N ASN A 110 -2.81 -11.18 -0.49
CA ASN A 110 -2.16 -12.23 0.29
C ASN A 110 -0.82 -11.76 0.86
N THR A 111 0.01 -11.07 0.08
CA THR A 111 1.28 -10.52 0.58
C THR A 111 1.04 -9.55 1.73
N LEU A 112 0.08 -8.62 1.59
CA LEU A 112 -0.27 -7.69 2.66
C LEU A 112 -0.78 -8.43 3.89
N ASN A 113 -1.75 -9.34 3.72
CA ASN A 113 -2.32 -10.12 4.83
C ASN A 113 -1.27 -10.95 5.56
N LEU A 114 -0.30 -11.53 4.84
CA LEU A 114 0.83 -12.23 5.44
C LEU A 114 1.73 -11.28 6.23
N THR A 115 2.04 -10.09 5.70
CA THR A 115 2.81 -9.08 6.43
C THR A 115 2.07 -8.64 7.71
N PHE A 116 0.76 -8.39 7.64
CA PHE A 116 -0.05 -8.08 8.81
C PHE A 116 -0.06 -9.22 9.83
N ALA A 117 -0.19 -10.47 9.38
CA ALA A 117 -0.16 -11.63 10.26
C ALA A 117 1.20 -11.78 10.95
N LEU A 118 2.30 -11.53 10.23
CA LEU A 118 3.65 -11.51 10.80
C LEU A 118 3.82 -10.40 11.84
N ALA A 119 3.43 -9.18 11.51
CA ALA A 119 3.46 -8.04 12.44
C ALA A 119 2.64 -8.33 13.70
N LYS A 120 1.40 -8.80 13.54
CA LYS A 120 0.52 -9.16 14.66
C LYS A 120 1.06 -10.31 15.52
N SER A 121 1.72 -11.29 14.90
CA SER A 121 2.36 -12.39 15.61
C SER A 121 3.50 -11.88 16.50
N LEU A 122 4.30 -10.93 16.00
CA LEU A 122 5.36 -10.31 16.78
C LEU A 122 4.83 -9.42 17.90
N ASP A 123 3.87 -8.55 17.60
CA ASP A 123 3.17 -7.72 18.59
C ASP A 123 2.58 -8.59 19.72
N SER A 124 2.12 -9.82 19.43
CA SER A 124 1.57 -10.73 20.45
C SER A 124 2.61 -11.30 21.42
N ARG A 125 3.90 -11.30 21.05
CA ARG A 125 5.00 -11.71 21.93
C ARG A 125 5.46 -10.59 22.86
N ASP A 126 5.15 -9.34 22.52
CA ASP A 126 5.43 -8.19 23.34
C ASP A 126 4.18 -7.88 24.19
N THR A 127 4.26 -8.19 25.48
CA THR A 127 3.13 -8.11 26.43
C THR A 127 2.54 -6.71 26.57
N HIS A 128 3.20 -5.69 26.02
CA HIS A 128 2.83 -4.28 26.16
C HIS A 128 2.14 -3.68 24.93
N THR A 129 2.05 -4.40 23.81
CA THR A 129 1.74 -3.77 22.52
C THR A 129 0.80 -4.59 21.64
N ALA A 130 -0.45 -4.75 22.05
CA ALA A 130 -1.47 -5.14 21.07
C ALA A 130 -1.63 -3.98 20.07
N PHE A 131 -1.30 -4.19 18.79
CA PHE A 131 -1.50 -3.26 17.67
C PHE A 131 -0.49 -2.09 17.53
N HIS A 132 0.64 -2.13 18.23
CA HIS A 132 1.67 -1.08 18.10
C HIS A 132 2.15 -0.89 16.67
N SER A 133 2.54 -1.98 16.00
CA SER A 133 3.05 -1.91 14.63
C SER A 133 2.02 -1.31 13.66
N GLU A 134 0.72 -1.58 13.88
CA GLU A 134 -0.36 -1.02 13.08
C GLU A 134 -0.56 0.48 13.33
N ASN A 135 -0.49 0.91 14.60
CA ASN A 135 -0.60 2.33 14.96
C ASN A 135 0.56 3.14 14.38
N VAL A 136 1.80 2.65 14.55
CA VAL A 136 3.01 3.28 13.99
C VAL A 136 2.89 3.43 12.48
N ALA A 137 2.50 2.35 11.78
CA ALA A 137 2.26 2.38 10.34
C ALA A 137 1.23 3.45 9.94
N ARG A 138 0.15 3.58 10.69
CA ARG A 138 -0.91 4.57 10.43
C ARG A 138 -0.45 6.00 10.68
N TYR A 139 0.22 6.27 11.80
CA TYR A 139 0.75 7.61 12.09
C TYR A 139 1.75 8.04 11.01
N ALA A 140 2.67 7.14 10.64
CA ALA A 140 3.66 7.38 9.59
C ALA A 140 3.01 7.64 8.22
N PHE A 141 1.94 6.90 7.88
CA PHE A 141 1.15 7.14 6.68
C PHE A 141 0.51 8.54 6.67
N LEU A 142 -0.07 8.97 7.79
CA LEU A 142 -0.70 10.29 7.91
C LEU A 142 0.32 11.42 7.79
N ILE A 143 1.49 11.27 8.42
CA ILE A 143 2.60 12.21 8.26
C ILE A 143 3.01 12.29 6.79
N ALA A 144 3.22 11.16 6.13
CA ALA A 144 3.59 11.11 4.71
C ALA A 144 2.54 11.74 3.78
N LYS A 145 1.24 11.55 4.10
CA LYS A 145 0.13 12.19 3.38
C LYS A 145 0.13 13.71 3.56
N GLU A 146 0.31 14.21 4.78
CA GLU A 146 0.38 15.64 5.06
C GLU A 146 1.60 16.29 4.41
N MET A 147 2.71 15.55 4.29
CA MET A 147 3.89 15.92 3.50
C MET A 147 3.65 15.95 1.98
N LYS A 148 2.48 15.51 1.51
CA LYS A 148 2.13 15.39 0.08
C LYS A 148 3.07 14.44 -0.68
N LEU A 149 3.56 13.40 -0.03
CA LEU A 149 4.35 12.37 -0.70
C LEU A 149 3.46 11.59 -1.70
N PRO A 150 4.05 11.01 -2.78
CA PRO A 150 3.29 10.19 -3.71
C PRO A 150 2.60 9.01 -2.98
N ASN A 151 1.36 8.66 -3.36
CA ASN A 151 0.62 7.57 -2.71
C ASN A 151 1.43 6.27 -2.58
N ARG A 152 2.25 5.91 -3.59
CA ARG A 152 3.10 4.72 -3.50
C ARG A 152 4.06 4.78 -2.30
N VAL A 153 4.58 5.96 -1.98
CA VAL A 153 5.51 6.16 -0.86
C VAL A 153 4.76 6.08 0.46
N CYS A 154 3.52 6.60 0.51
CA CYS A 154 2.62 6.39 1.65
C CYS A 154 2.35 4.89 1.89
N ASP A 155 2.13 4.11 0.83
CA ASP A 155 1.93 2.66 0.96
C ASP A 155 3.20 1.95 1.45
N HIS A 156 4.38 2.39 0.98
CA HIS A 156 5.66 1.82 1.42
C HIS A 156 5.97 2.13 2.88
N ILE A 157 5.74 3.37 3.34
CA ILE A 157 5.97 3.72 4.74
C ILE A 157 5.01 3.01 5.68
N TYR A 158 3.76 2.79 5.24
CA TYR A 158 2.82 1.97 5.98
C TYR A 158 3.34 0.53 6.14
N LEU A 159 3.82 -0.07 5.04
CA LEU A 159 4.42 -1.40 5.09
C LEU A 159 5.70 -1.45 5.93
N GLY A 160 6.53 -0.41 5.87
CA GLY A 160 7.71 -0.26 6.72
C GLY A 160 7.38 -0.17 8.20
N GLY A 161 6.34 0.58 8.57
CA GLY A 161 5.86 0.68 9.95
C GLY A 161 5.34 -0.64 10.50
N LEU A 162 4.69 -1.47 9.68
CA LEU A 162 4.27 -2.82 10.10
C LEU A 162 5.45 -3.75 10.38
N LEU A 163 6.61 -3.52 9.75
CA LEU A 163 7.76 -4.41 9.77
C LEU A 163 8.96 -3.86 10.55
N HIS A 164 8.89 -2.63 11.06
CA HIS A 164 10.04 -1.94 11.66
C HIS A 164 10.70 -2.77 12.77
N ASP A 165 9.86 -3.46 13.55
CA ASP A 165 10.24 -4.30 14.69
C ASP A 165 10.38 -5.79 14.37
N ILE A 166 10.43 -6.19 13.08
CA ILE A 166 10.48 -7.62 12.68
C ILE A 166 11.63 -8.40 13.35
N GLY A 167 12.74 -7.71 13.64
CA GLY A 167 13.91 -8.31 14.27
C GLY A 167 13.76 -8.61 15.76
N LYS A 168 12.70 -8.13 16.44
CA LYS A 168 12.42 -8.50 17.84
C LYS A 168 12.19 -10.02 17.99
N ILE A 169 11.95 -10.74 16.90
CA ILE A 169 11.90 -12.22 16.91
C ILE A 169 13.17 -12.85 17.49
N GLY A 170 14.33 -12.21 17.27
CA GLY A 170 15.65 -12.66 17.73
C GLY A 170 16.00 -12.25 19.15
N VAL A 171 15.11 -11.54 19.85
CA VAL A 171 15.30 -11.12 21.25
C VAL A 171 14.58 -12.11 22.18
N SER A 172 15.20 -12.45 23.30
CA SER A 172 14.62 -13.35 24.30
C SER A 172 13.37 -12.74 24.93
N GLU A 173 12.34 -13.58 25.12
CA GLU A 173 11.07 -13.18 25.74
C GLU A 173 11.28 -12.64 27.16
N THR A 174 12.18 -13.24 27.94
CA THR A 174 12.56 -12.77 29.29
C THR A 174 13.07 -11.33 29.31
N THR A 175 13.66 -10.87 28.21
CA THR A 175 14.18 -9.51 28.06
C THR A 175 13.09 -8.56 27.59
N LEU A 176 12.27 -8.99 26.62
CA LEU A 176 11.16 -8.19 26.09
C LEU A 176 10.05 -7.96 27.13
N SER A 177 9.73 -8.96 27.95
CA SER A 177 8.64 -8.90 28.93
C SER A 177 9.12 -8.52 30.34
N LYS A 178 10.33 -7.96 30.48
CA LYS A 178 10.92 -7.68 31.79
C LYS A 178 10.23 -6.47 32.43
N PRO A 179 9.66 -6.60 33.65
CA PRO A 179 8.93 -5.50 34.30
C PRO A 179 9.86 -4.47 34.98
N THR A 180 11.16 -4.74 35.03
CA THR A 180 12.18 -3.88 35.64
C THR A 180 13.10 -3.29 34.57
N SER A 181 13.88 -2.28 34.94
CA SER A 181 14.88 -1.70 34.04
C SER A 181 15.81 -2.76 33.48
N LEU A 182 16.09 -2.64 32.18
CA LEU A 182 17.02 -3.50 31.48
C LEU A 182 18.46 -3.22 31.95
N THR A 183 19.27 -4.27 32.01
CA THR A 183 20.73 -4.12 32.11
C THR A 183 21.28 -3.54 30.81
N GLU A 184 22.51 -3.05 30.83
CA GLU A 184 23.16 -2.54 29.62
C GLU A 184 23.28 -3.62 28.54
N ASP A 185 23.61 -4.86 28.91
CA ASP A 185 23.69 -5.99 28.00
C ASP A 185 22.33 -6.34 27.39
N GLU A 186 21.27 -6.35 28.20
CA GLU A 186 19.90 -6.58 27.75
C GLU A 186 19.45 -5.47 26.78
N TYR A 187 19.75 -4.22 27.10
CA TYR A 187 19.43 -3.09 26.24
C TYR A 187 20.20 -3.16 24.91
N ASN A 188 21.48 -3.51 24.95
CA ASN A 188 22.29 -3.71 23.75
C ASN A 188 21.79 -4.89 22.90
N ALA A 189 21.28 -5.95 23.52
CA ALA A 189 20.63 -7.05 22.82
C ALA A 189 19.32 -6.61 22.13
N ILE A 190 18.51 -5.77 22.78
CA ILE A 190 17.31 -5.19 22.14
C ILE A 190 17.71 -4.34 20.94
N LYS A 191 18.72 -3.46 21.05
CA LYS A 191 19.16 -2.63 19.91
C LYS A 191 19.50 -3.43 18.66
N GLN A 192 19.93 -4.68 18.79
CA GLN A 192 20.24 -5.53 17.64
C GLN A 192 19.01 -5.87 16.77
N HIS A 193 17.77 -5.65 17.24
CA HIS A 193 16.58 -5.96 16.45
C HIS A 193 16.57 -5.21 15.10
N VAL A 194 17.11 -4.00 15.00
CA VAL A 194 17.20 -3.28 13.72
C VAL A 194 18.08 -4.03 12.71
N THR A 195 19.23 -4.53 13.15
CA THR A 195 20.19 -5.28 12.34
C THR A 195 19.70 -6.69 12.03
N ILE A 196 19.08 -7.36 13.00
CA ILE A 196 18.46 -8.68 12.82
C ILE A 196 17.32 -8.56 11.81
N GLY A 197 16.44 -7.56 11.99
CA GLY A 197 15.30 -7.31 11.12
C GLY A 197 15.74 -7.02 9.69
N TYR A 198 16.70 -6.12 9.50
CA TYR A 198 17.31 -5.86 8.20
C TYR A 198 17.83 -7.15 7.55
N ASN A 199 18.62 -7.96 8.29
CA ASN A 199 19.20 -9.19 7.76
C ASN A 199 18.16 -10.25 7.40
N MET A 200 17.01 -10.28 8.07
CA MET A 200 15.93 -11.21 7.75
C MET A 200 15.27 -10.89 6.40
N VAL A 201 15.11 -9.60 6.07
CA VAL A 201 14.31 -9.18 4.90
C VAL A 201 15.12 -8.55 3.76
N LYS A 202 16.44 -8.33 3.92
CA LYS A 202 17.32 -7.74 2.89
C LYS A 202 17.31 -8.48 1.56
N HIS A 203 16.93 -9.75 1.55
CA HIS A 203 16.86 -10.57 0.34
C HIS A 203 15.63 -10.28 -0.54
N ILE A 204 14.71 -9.41 -0.09
CA ILE A 204 13.52 -8.98 -0.84
C ILE A 204 13.88 -7.72 -1.65
N PRO A 205 14.09 -7.82 -2.99
CA PRO A 205 14.62 -6.70 -3.77
C PRO A 205 13.69 -5.47 -3.81
N SER A 206 12.38 -5.70 -3.67
CA SER A 206 11.41 -4.62 -3.60
C SER A 206 11.54 -3.79 -2.32
N PHE A 207 12.03 -4.35 -1.22
CA PHE A 207 12.15 -3.63 0.06
C PHE A 207 13.28 -2.60 0.02
N GLU A 208 14.41 -2.96 -0.58
CA GLU A 208 15.52 -2.02 -0.82
C GLU A 208 15.06 -0.85 -1.69
N LYS A 209 14.50 -1.16 -2.88
CA LYS A 209 14.03 -0.14 -3.84
C LYS A 209 12.99 0.82 -3.26
N ASN A 210 12.21 0.35 -2.28
CA ASN A 210 11.11 1.09 -1.70
C ASN A 210 11.46 1.78 -0.37
N GLY A 211 12.70 1.65 0.11
CA GLY A 211 13.19 2.25 1.36
C GLY A 211 12.74 1.54 2.64
N ILE A 212 12.20 0.31 2.53
CA ILE A 212 11.72 -0.47 3.67
C ILE A 212 12.89 -1.00 4.51
N LEU A 213 14.00 -1.38 3.86
CA LEU A 213 15.19 -1.82 4.58
C LEU A 213 15.77 -0.69 5.46
N ASP A 214 15.84 0.52 4.91
CA ASP A 214 16.30 1.71 5.64
C ASP A 214 15.39 2.04 6.83
N MET A 215 14.08 1.90 6.63
CA MET A 215 13.09 2.07 7.70
C MET A 215 13.32 1.09 8.86
N ILE A 216 13.54 -0.19 8.56
CA ILE A 216 13.82 -1.21 9.58
C ILE A 216 15.16 -0.94 10.26
N LEU A 217 16.20 -0.58 9.50
CA LEU A 217 17.55 -0.44 10.03
C LEU A 217 17.75 0.85 10.83
N TYR A 218 17.12 1.95 10.44
CA TYR A 218 17.45 3.30 10.93
C TYR A 218 16.32 4.02 11.67
N HIS A 219 15.18 3.38 11.97
CA HIS A 219 14.08 4.07 12.70
C HIS A 219 14.45 4.49 14.14
N HIS A 220 15.52 3.93 14.70
CA HIS A 220 16.09 4.36 15.99
C HIS A 220 17.31 5.29 15.86
N GLU A 221 17.65 5.73 14.65
CA GLU A 221 18.57 6.85 14.49
C GLU A 221 17.92 8.14 14.99
N ARG A 222 18.73 9.01 15.59
CA ARG A 222 18.28 10.27 16.18
C ARG A 222 18.84 11.43 15.39
N TYR A 223 18.04 12.49 15.21
CA TYR A 223 18.46 13.65 14.42
C TYR A 223 19.76 14.30 14.94
N ASP A 224 20.05 14.17 16.24
CA ASP A 224 21.27 14.63 16.93
C ASP A 224 22.48 13.68 16.81
N GLY A 225 22.37 12.56 16.10
CA GLY A 225 23.45 11.57 15.92
C GLY A 225 23.70 10.66 17.13
N LYS A 226 22.84 10.71 18.16
CA LYS A 226 22.96 9.85 19.36
C LYS A 226 22.15 8.56 19.26
N GLY A 227 21.64 8.27 18.06
CA GLY A 227 20.85 7.08 17.77
C GLY A 227 21.71 5.85 17.51
N TYR A 228 21.08 4.81 16.99
CA TYR A 228 21.71 3.56 16.61
C TYR A 228 21.01 3.01 15.36
N PRO A 229 21.65 2.13 14.56
CA PRO A 229 22.91 1.42 14.81
C PRO A 229 24.20 2.15 14.39
N GLU A 230 24.14 3.15 13.51
CA GLU A 230 25.30 3.80 12.88
C GLU A 230 25.57 5.21 13.44
N GLY A 231 24.64 5.80 14.18
CA GLY A 231 24.78 7.16 14.73
C GLY A 231 24.66 8.22 13.64
N LEU A 232 23.84 7.96 12.62
CA LEU A 232 23.55 8.91 11.56
C LEU A 232 22.89 10.17 12.15
N ALA A 233 23.26 11.34 11.63
CA ALA A 233 22.76 12.63 12.12
C ALA A 233 22.04 13.41 11.01
N GLY A 234 21.04 14.19 11.42
CA GLY A 234 20.30 15.10 10.55
C GLY A 234 19.71 14.41 9.32
N GLU A 235 19.96 14.99 8.15
CA GLU A 235 19.42 14.50 6.89
C GLU A 235 20.13 13.27 6.32
N SER A 236 21.27 12.86 6.89
CA SER A 236 21.94 11.59 6.54
C SER A 236 21.08 10.39 6.92
N ILE A 237 20.15 10.54 7.87
CA ILE A 237 19.14 9.53 8.19
C ILE A 237 18.13 9.49 7.05
N PRO A 238 17.85 8.31 6.47
CA PRO A 238 16.83 8.17 5.42
C PRO A 238 15.50 8.78 5.84
N ARG A 239 14.91 9.59 4.95
CA ARG A 239 13.72 10.40 5.28
C ARG A 239 12.55 9.56 5.81
N LEU A 240 12.33 8.37 5.26
CA LEU A 240 11.25 7.49 5.71
C LEU A 240 11.50 6.91 7.10
N ALA A 241 12.77 6.66 7.47
CA ALA A 241 13.14 6.24 8.81
C ALA A 241 12.94 7.36 9.84
N ARG A 242 13.24 8.62 9.47
CA ARG A 242 12.92 9.79 10.32
C ARG A 242 11.42 9.94 10.60
N ILE A 243 10.57 9.65 9.61
CA ILE A 243 9.11 9.66 9.81
C ILE A 243 8.69 8.53 10.76
N LEU A 244 9.21 7.31 10.58
CA LEU A 244 8.92 6.20 11.48
C LEU A 244 9.36 6.46 12.91
N SER A 245 10.54 7.04 13.13
CA SER A 245 11.05 7.37 14.47
C SER A 245 10.08 8.26 15.27
N VAL A 246 9.47 9.24 14.61
CA VAL A 246 8.46 10.12 15.21
C VAL A 246 7.17 9.35 15.52
N ALA A 247 6.70 8.53 14.57
CA ALA A 247 5.48 7.74 14.73
C ALA A 247 5.60 6.67 15.82
N ASP A 248 6.73 5.95 15.86
CA ASP A 248 7.07 4.93 16.84
C ASP A 248 7.10 5.50 18.26
N CYS A 249 7.87 6.57 18.46
CA CYS A 249 7.97 7.19 19.79
C CYS A 249 6.61 7.74 20.27
N PHE A 250 5.81 8.30 19.36
CA PHE A 250 4.46 8.76 19.71
C PHE A 250 3.54 7.61 20.11
N ASP A 251 3.55 6.49 19.38
CA ASP A 251 2.77 5.33 19.79
C ASP A 251 3.25 4.81 21.15
N ALA A 252 4.56 4.61 21.34
CA ALA A 252 5.10 4.13 22.62
C ALA A 252 4.69 5.00 23.82
N MET A 253 4.60 6.33 23.63
CA MET A 253 4.13 7.27 24.66
C MET A 253 2.61 7.21 24.92
N THR A 254 1.82 6.70 23.98
CA THR A 254 0.34 6.75 24.02
C THR A 254 -0.33 5.37 24.15
N SER A 255 0.33 4.27 23.80
CA SER A 255 -0.25 2.92 23.73
C SER A 255 -0.09 2.07 25.01
N THR A 256 0.87 2.40 25.88
CA THR A 256 1.22 1.59 27.07
C THR A 256 0.23 1.67 28.25
N ARG A 257 -0.84 2.46 28.15
CA ARG A 257 -1.77 2.70 29.27
C ARG A 257 -3.21 2.43 28.84
N VAL A 258 -3.64 1.19 29.08
CA VAL A 258 -4.94 0.58 28.74
C VAL A 258 -6.16 1.44 29.14
N TYR A 259 -6.00 2.44 30.01
CA TYR A 259 -7.01 3.46 30.29
C TYR A 259 -6.34 4.80 30.64
N ARG A 260 -6.53 5.88 29.84
CA ARG A 260 -6.93 7.26 30.29
C ARG A 260 -6.49 8.44 29.39
N ASN A 261 -7.45 9.34 29.19
CA ASN A 261 -7.40 10.83 29.22
C ASN A 261 -6.51 11.63 28.24
N ASN A 262 -7.01 12.82 27.86
CA ASN A 262 -6.33 13.88 27.10
C ASN A 262 -4.91 14.28 27.62
N MET A 263 -4.55 13.88 28.85
CA MET A 263 -3.26 14.19 29.47
C MET A 263 -2.10 13.45 28.80
N ASP A 264 -2.29 12.20 28.38
CA ASP A 264 -1.23 11.40 27.73
C ASP A 264 -0.95 11.93 26.31
N LEU A 265 -1.99 12.40 25.59
CA LEU A 265 -1.82 13.09 24.31
C LEU A 265 -1.10 14.44 24.47
N ALA A 266 -1.49 15.25 25.44
CA ALA A 266 -0.84 16.52 25.72
C ALA A 266 0.64 16.32 26.11
N PHE A 267 0.93 15.27 26.89
CA PHE A 267 2.30 14.87 27.24
C PHE A 267 3.10 14.45 25.99
N ALA A 268 2.55 13.57 25.14
CA ALA A 268 3.23 13.14 23.92
C ALA A 268 3.52 14.32 22.98
N ILE A 269 2.57 15.25 22.82
CA ILE A 269 2.76 16.50 22.06
C ILE A 269 3.88 17.36 22.65
N ASP A 270 3.93 17.51 23.98
CA ASP A 270 4.98 18.25 24.66
C ASP A 270 6.36 17.57 24.48
N GLN A 271 6.44 16.24 24.55
CA GLN A 271 7.68 15.50 24.29
C GLN A 271 8.16 15.64 22.84
N LEU A 272 7.25 15.58 21.87
CA LEU A 272 7.58 15.84 20.46
C LEU A 272 8.18 17.25 20.29
N ARG A 273 7.56 18.28 20.89
CA ARG A 273 8.06 19.67 20.85
C ARG A 273 9.42 19.81 21.53
N LYS A 274 9.61 19.22 22.71
CA LYS A 274 10.87 19.29 23.47
C LYS A 274 12.04 18.62 22.76
N ASN A 275 11.78 17.53 22.03
CA ASN A 275 12.81 16.75 21.35
C ASN A 275 12.93 17.09 19.85
N ARG A 276 12.25 18.15 19.39
CA ARG A 276 12.33 18.68 18.04
C ARG A 276 13.75 19.19 17.74
N GLY A 277 14.37 18.67 16.68
CA GLY A 277 15.74 19.02 16.29
C GLY A 277 16.83 18.29 17.09
N THR A 278 16.46 17.45 18.06
CA THR A 278 17.39 16.58 18.78
C THR A 278 17.08 15.11 18.50
N GLN A 279 16.07 14.51 19.13
CA GLN A 279 15.67 13.16 18.79
C GLN A 279 15.01 13.12 17.41
N PHE A 280 14.15 14.10 17.14
CA PHE A 280 13.28 14.09 15.98
C PHE A 280 13.67 15.14 14.95
N ASP A 281 13.43 14.82 13.69
CA ASP A 281 13.51 15.79 12.61
C ASP A 281 12.52 16.96 12.86
N PRO A 282 12.99 18.21 12.76
CA PRO A 282 12.16 19.38 13.05
C PRO A 282 11.01 19.58 12.06
N GLU A 283 11.23 19.33 10.76
CA GLU A 283 10.19 19.45 9.72
C GLU A 283 9.10 18.41 9.97
N ILE A 284 9.50 17.15 10.15
CA ILE A 284 8.59 16.02 10.34
C ILE A 284 7.77 16.18 11.63
N THR A 285 8.41 16.65 12.70
CA THR A 285 7.73 16.92 13.98
C THR A 285 6.66 17.99 13.81
N ASP A 286 6.98 19.10 13.14
CA ASP A 286 6.01 20.18 12.89
C ASP A 286 4.84 19.71 12.02
N ILE A 287 5.11 18.86 11.04
CA ILE A 287 4.06 18.22 10.23
C ILE A 287 3.17 17.35 11.09
N PHE A 288 3.75 16.49 11.92
CA PHE A 288 2.97 15.57 12.72
C PHE A 288 2.12 16.31 13.77
N LEU A 289 2.65 17.37 14.39
CA LEU A 289 1.87 18.24 15.26
C LEU A 289 0.65 18.83 14.56
N ARG A 290 0.78 19.26 13.29
CA ARG A 290 -0.38 19.71 12.49
C ARG A 290 -1.38 18.59 12.19
N VAL A 291 -0.92 17.36 11.96
CA VAL A 291 -1.81 16.20 11.80
C VAL A 291 -2.61 15.97 13.09
N LEU A 292 -1.95 16.00 14.25
CA LEU A 292 -2.60 15.84 15.55
C LEU A 292 -3.62 16.95 15.83
N GLU A 293 -3.33 18.20 15.45
CA GLU A 293 -4.26 19.33 15.58
C GLU A 293 -5.50 19.17 14.68
N LYS A 294 -5.36 18.63 13.46
CA LYS A 294 -6.47 18.41 12.52
C LYS A 294 -7.37 17.24 12.91
N GLU A 295 -6.78 16.11 13.28
CA GLU A 295 -7.49 14.86 13.55
C GLU A 295 -8.04 14.79 14.99
N GLY A 296 -7.49 15.59 15.91
CA GLY A 296 -7.93 15.67 17.30
C GLY A 296 -7.66 14.39 18.11
N PRO A 297 -8.24 14.26 19.32
CA PRO A 297 -8.08 13.08 20.17
C PRO A 297 -8.64 11.81 19.52
N ASP A 298 -9.59 11.95 18.58
CA ASP A 298 -10.18 10.85 17.83
C ASP A 298 -9.15 10.07 17.01
N LEU A 299 -7.98 10.66 16.70
CA LEU A 299 -6.90 9.94 16.07
C LEU A 299 -6.48 8.71 16.89
N ILE A 300 -6.49 8.80 18.22
CA ILE A 300 -6.17 7.69 19.13
C ILE A 300 -7.37 6.75 19.31
N PHE A 301 -8.61 7.27 19.24
CA PHE A 301 -9.84 6.50 19.50
C PHE A 301 -10.46 5.82 18.26
N GLN A 302 -10.13 6.24 17.03
CA GLN A 302 -10.63 5.65 15.78
C GLN A 302 -10.16 4.21 15.52
N ILE A 303 -9.30 3.67 16.38
CA ILE A 303 -8.81 2.28 16.34
C ILE A 303 -9.97 1.27 16.49
N GLU A 304 -11.12 1.67 17.05
CA GLU A 304 -12.28 0.77 17.16
C GLU A 304 -13.18 0.69 15.91
N ASP A 305 -13.25 1.72 15.07
CA ASP A 305 -14.20 1.75 13.92
C ASP A 305 -13.57 1.24 12.62
N ILE A 306 -12.24 1.14 12.56
CA ILE A 306 -11.49 0.49 11.48
C ILE A 306 -11.63 -1.04 11.53
N LYS A 307 -12.11 -1.61 12.65
CA LYS A 307 -12.45 -3.04 12.83
C LYS A 307 -13.43 -3.59 11.77
N LYS A 308 -14.11 -2.71 11.01
CA LYS A 308 -15.11 -3.07 9.97
C LYS A 308 -14.69 -2.72 8.54
N ARG A 309 -13.53 -2.10 8.31
CA ARG A 309 -13.12 -1.72 6.95
C ARG A 309 -12.05 -2.69 6.46
N PRO A 310 -12.25 -3.35 5.30
CA PRO A 310 -11.16 -4.08 4.68
C PRO A 310 -10.02 -3.08 4.43
N VAL A 311 -8.79 -3.52 4.71
CA VAL A 311 -7.50 -2.81 4.57
C VAL A 311 -7.39 -2.01 3.25
N LEU A 312 -8.15 -2.39 2.23
CA LEU A 312 -8.30 -1.74 0.91
C LEU A 312 -9.19 -0.47 0.89
N ALA A 313 -9.49 0.13 2.06
CA ALA A 313 -10.32 1.33 2.13
C ALA A 313 -9.55 2.66 2.00
N LEU A 314 -8.21 2.64 2.07
CA LEU A 314 -7.33 3.77 1.77
C LEU A 314 -6.92 3.83 0.29
#